data_AF-A0A926BFK2-F1
#
_entry.id   AF-A0A926BFK2-F1
#
_cell.length_a   1.000
_cell.length_b   1.000
_cell.length_c   1.000
_cell.angle_alpha   90.00
_cell.angle_beta   90.00
_cell.angle_gamma   90.00
#
_symmetry.space_group_name_H-M   'P 1'
#
loop_
_entity.id
_entity.type
_entity.pdbx_description
1 polymer ?
#
loop_
_entity_poly.entity_id
_entity_poly.type
_entity_poly.pdbx_seq_one_letter_code
_entity_poly.pdbx_strand_id
1 'polypeptide(L)'
;MIVEIRDEVATLRGGLAKNQGDAIFFALTMGLRHRPSGMVLDLGDVTQATADGAQSLREAAARVTNLFPGVRLIPANASANITRVVSGNGISGPIVATVAEARATLKSLPSPAVLNGADSERGQRRADGSSRYPVVIAGLLGSEADAHAVAVACRLAGSIPSDTETGEPVARMHLAHVLIVPRDRSLLAPLDAEESAVKRLTQFAFAVEDGGCVADVITQIERTRDGGVCLTELAGELRATFLVLALGTNASSEDVSMARYVVERAPCEVIVNRVRLSDLQGGDEAVTSGKEQKHDH
;
A
#
# COMPACT_ATOMS: atom_id res chain seq x y z
N MET A 1 22.37 -19.59 -6.01
CA MET A 1 21.98 -18.34 -6.69
C MET A 1 22.12 -17.20 -5.70
N ILE A 2 22.49 -16.02 -6.20
CA ILE A 2 22.55 -14.78 -5.42
C ILE A 2 21.44 -13.86 -5.92
N VAL A 3 20.72 -13.21 -5.02
CA VAL A 3 19.72 -12.18 -5.35
C VAL A 3 20.23 -10.86 -4.79
N GLU A 4 20.47 -9.89 -5.66
CA GLU A 4 20.93 -8.54 -5.30
C GLU A 4 19.85 -7.53 -5.64
N ILE A 5 19.50 -6.65 -4.71
CA ILE A 5 18.49 -5.60 -4.94
C ILE A 5 19.20 -4.24 -4.93
N ARG A 6 19.03 -3.50 -6.02
CA ARG A 6 19.45 -2.09 -6.12
C ARG A 6 18.32 -1.30 -6.78
N ASP A 7 17.78 -0.33 -6.05
CA ASP A 7 16.61 0.44 -6.46
C ASP A 7 15.43 -0.47 -6.88
N GLU A 8 14.89 -0.29 -8.08
CA GLU A 8 13.83 -1.10 -8.66
C GLU A 8 14.31 -2.39 -9.35
N VAL A 9 15.60 -2.76 -9.25
CA VAL A 9 16.18 -3.90 -9.96
C VAL A 9 16.59 -5.00 -8.97
N ALA A 10 16.05 -6.20 -9.17
CA ALA A 10 16.51 -7.43 -8.56
C ALA A 10 17.36 -8.22 -9.56
N THR A 11 18.67 -8.28 -9.33
CA THR A 11 19.61 -9.03 -10.16
C THR A 11 19.79 -10.45 -9.61
N LEU A 12 19.54 -11.45 -10.47
CA LEU A 12 19.70 -12.86 -10.16
C LEU A 12 21.01 -13.37 -10.76
N ARG A 13 21.92 -13.88 -9.92
CA ARG A 13 23.24 -14.37 -10.35
C ARG A 13 23.44 -15.85 -10.08
N GLY A 14 24.00 -16.56 -11.05
CA GLY A 14 24.39 -17.97 -10.98
C GLY A 14 23.31 -18.93 -11.50
N GLY A 15 23.29 -20.16 -10.98
CA GLY A 15 22.34 -21.19 -11.42
C GLY A 15 20.99 -21.10 -10.71
N LEU A 16 19.91 -21.03 -11.50
CA LEU A 16 18.52 -21.12 -11.06
C LEU A 16 18.11 -22.60 -10.94
N ALA A 17 18.15 -23.11 -9.71
CA ALA A 17 17.87 -24.50 -9.38
C ALA A 17 16.63 -24.63 -8.46
N LYS A 18 16.22 -25.87 -8.17
CA LYS A 18 15.08 -26.17 -7.29
C LYS A 18 15.25 -25.51 -5.90
N ASN A 19 14.13 -25.18 -5.26
CA ASN A 19 14.04 -24.65 -3.88
C ASN A 19 14.65 -23.26 -3.66
N GLN A 20 14.79 -22.45 -4.72
CA GLN A 20 15.24 -21.06 -4.60
C GLN A 20 14.08 -20.05 -4.51
N GLY A 21 12.83 -20.53 -4.58
CA GLY A 21 11.64 -19.69 -4.63
C GLY A 21 11.47 -18.79 -3.40
N ASP A 22 11.72 -19.30 -2.19
CA ASP A 22 11.56 -18.50 -0.96
C ASP A 22 12.55 -17.34 -0.86
N ALA A 23 13.80 -17.57 -1.28
CA ALA A 23 14.82 -16.52 -1.32
C ALA A 23 14.46 -15.42 -2.33
N ILE A 24 13.97 -15.81 -3.51
CA ILE A 24 13.48 -14.86 -4.52
C ILE A 24 12.27 -14.10 -4.00
N PHE A 25 11.27 -14.81 -3.46
CA PHE A 25 10.05 -14.22 -2.91
C PHE A 25 10.37 -13.18 -1.83
N PHE A 26 11.25 -13.53 -0.88
CA PHE A 26 11.66 -12.62 0.20
C PHE A 26 12.36 -11.38 -0.36
N ALA A 27 13.31 -11.56 -1.28
CA ALA A 27 14.01 -10.44 -1.91
C ALA A 27 13.04 -9.51 -2.63
N LEU A 28 12.15 -10.04 -3.48
CA LEU A 28 11.18 -9.22 -4.20
C LEU A 28 10.21 -8.49 -3.26
N THR A 29 9.73 -9.17 -2.23
CA THR A 29 8.87 -8.55 -1.20
C THR A 29 9.58 -7.37 -0.54
N MET A 30 10.87 -7.52 -0.21
CA MET A 30 11.68 -6.45 0.37
C MET A 30 11.88 -5.28 -0.59
N GLY A 31 12.16 -5.53 -1.87
CA GLY A 31 12.30 -4.47 -2.87
C GLY A 31 10.99 -3.71 -3.10
N LEU A 32 9.87 -4.42 -3.13
CA LEU A 32 8.54 -3.85 -3.37
C LEU A 32 8.01 -2.98 -2.23
N ARG A 33 8.45 -3.22 -0.98
CA ARG A 33 8.15 -2.30 0.13
C ARG A 33 8.62 -0.87 -0.16
N HIS A 34 9.72 -0.72 -0.89
CA HIS A 34 10.27 0.59 -1.27
C HIS A 34 9.77 1.07 -2.64
N ARG A 35 9.26 0.16 -3.48
CA ARG A 35 8.83 0.42 -4.86
C ARG A 35 7.54 -0.37 -5.18
N PRO A 36 6.38 0.05 -4.64
CA PRO A 36 5.13 -0.70 -4.79
C PRO A 36 4.64 -0.79 -6.24
N SER A 37 5.11 0.09 -7.13
CA SER A 37 4.77 0.09 -8.56
C SER A 37 5.30 -1.12 -9.33
N GLY A 38 6.34 -1.79 -8.82
CA GLY A 38 6.93 -2.98 -9.44
C GLY A 38 8.45 -3.00 -9.44
N MET A 39 9.01 -4.08 -10.00
CA MET A 39 10.45 -4.34 -10.06
C MET A 39 10.87 -4.93 -11.41
N VAL A 40 12.12 -4.68 -11.77
CA VAL A 40 12.83 -5.34 -12.87
C VAL A 40 13.56 -6.58 -12.33
N LEU A 41 13.35 -7.72 -12.98
CA LEU A 41 14.09 -8.95 -12.73
C LEU A 41 15.22 -9.07 -13.74
N ASP A 42 16.44 -8.71 -13.35
CA ASP A 42 17.62 -8.82 -14.21
C ASP A 42 18.17 -10.25 -14.18
N LEU A 43 18.05 -10.94 -15.32
CA LEU A 43 18.43 -12.34 -15.52
C LEU A 43 19.76 -12.49 -16.29
N GLY A 44 20.50 -11.40 -16.52
CA GLY A 44 21.71 -11.40 -17.35
C GLY A 44 22.84 -12.27 -16.81
N ASP A 45 22.92 -12.39 -15.48
CA ASP A 45 23.94 -13.17 -14.77
C ASP A 45 23.45 -14.58 -14.41
N VAL A 46 22.28 -15.01 -14.92
CA VAL A 46 21.77 -16.38 -14.72
C VAL A 46 22.44 -17.30 -15.74
N THR A 47 23.35 -18.14 -15.26
CA THR A 47 24.19 -19.00 -16.12
C THR A 47 23.46 -20.25 -16.60
N GLN A 48 22.46 -20.70 -15.85
CA GLN A 48 21.70 -21.93 -16.13
C GLN A 48 20.37 -21.92 -15.36
N ALA A 49 19.30 -22.44 -15.96
CA ALA A 49 18.02 -22.65 -15.30
C ALA A 49 17.50 -24.06 -15.55
N THR A 50 17.16 -24.78 -14.49
CA THR A 50 16.42 -26.05 -14.58
C THR A 50 14.91 -25.77 -14.66
N ALA A 51 14.14 -26.75 -15.15
CA ALA A 51 12.67 -26.66 -15.16
C ALA A 51 12.11 -26.40 -13.75
N ASP A 52 12.60 -27.12 -12.75
CA ASP A 52 12.23 -26.94 -11.35
C ASP A 52 12.59 -25.55 -10.81
N GLY A 53 13.77 -25.02 -11.16
CA GLY A 53 14.19 -23.69 -10.74
C GLY A 53 13.34 -22.57 -11.34
N ALA A 54 12.97 -22.70 -12.61
CA ALA A 54 12.07 -21.76 -13.25
C ALA A 54 10.63 -21.86 -12.71
N GLN A 55 10.17 -23.06 -12.36
CA GLN A 55 8.90 -23.24 -11.64
C GLN A 55 8.95 -22.53 -10.27
N SER A 56 10.03 -22.68 -9.51
CA SER A 56 10.22 -21.96 -8.24
C SER A 56 10.21 -20.42 -8.41
N LEU A 57 10.82 -19.91 -9.49
CA LEU A 57 10.77 -18.48 -9.82
C LEU A 57 9.34 -18.02 -10.15
N ARG A 58 8.59 -18.79 -10.94
CA ARG A 58 7.18 -18.48 -11.27
C ARG A 58 6.28 -18.51 -10.04
N GLU A 59 6.45 -19.49 -9.16
CA GLU A 59 5.72 -19.55 -7.89
C GLU A 59 6.04 -18.38 -6.97
N ALA A 60 7.31 -18.00 -6.87
CA ALA A 60 7.74 -16.83 -6.11
C ALA A 60 7.12 -15.54 -6.68
N ALA A 61 7.17 -15.35 -8.00
CA ALA A 61 6.56 -14.22 -8.67
C ALA A 61 5.04 -14.18 -8.47
N ALA A 62 4.35 -15.31 -8.62
CA ALA A 62 2.90 -15.40 -8.38
C ALA A 62 2.54 -15.07 -6.92
N ARG A 63 3.32 -15.56 -5.95
CA ARG A 63 3.13 -15.23 -4.53
C ARG A 63 3.30 -13.73 -4.28
N VAL A 64 4.29 -13.09 -4.91
CA VAL A 64 4.50 -11.65 -4.85
C VAL A 64 3.29 -10.91 -5.44
N THR A 65 2.82 -11.29 -6.63
CA THR A 65 1.68 -10.64 -7.28
C THR A 65 0.38 -10.81 -6.50
N ASN A 66 0.21 -11.92 -5.79
CA ASN A 66 -0.92 -12.13 -4.88
C ASN A 66 -0.82 -11.25 -3.63
N LEU A 67 0.39 -11.05 -3.10
CA LEU A 67 0.63 -10.23 -1.90
C LEU A 67 0.56 -8.72 -2.19
N PHE A 68 0.97 -8.31 -3.39
CA PHE A 68 0.95 -6.92 -3.85
C PHE A 68 0.09 -6.81 -5.11
N PRO A 69 -1.24 -6.68 -4.98
CA PRO A 69 -2.14 -6.61 -6.12
C PRO A 69 -1.72 -5.55 -7.13
N GLY A 70 -1.56 -5.99 -8.37
CA GLY A 70 -1.20 -5.16 -9.52
C GLY A 70 0.30 -4.84 -9.66
N VAL A 71 1.14 -5.27 -8.72
CA VAL A 71 2.59 -5.16 -8.87
C VAL A 71 3.08 -5.78 -10.18
N ARG A 72 4.05 -5.15 -10.83
CA ARG A 72 4.62 -5.61 -12.09
C ARG A 72 6.03 -6.13 -11.87
N LEU A 73 6.29 -7.36 -12.29
CA LEU A 73 7.63 -7.95 -12.31
C LEU A 73 8.08 -8.12 -13.76
N ILE A 74 9.01 -7.28 -14.21
CA ILE A 74 9.43 -7.21 -15.62
C ILE A 74 10.79 -7.90 -15.79
N PRO A 75 10.86 -9.04 -16.48
CA PRO A 75 12.11 -9.75 -16.73
C PRO A 75 12.95 -9.08 -17.82
N ALA A 76 14.26 -8.97 -17.59
CA ALA A 76 15.23 -8.34 -18.48
C ALA A 76 16.48 -9.22 -18.66
N ASN A 77 17.23 -8.99 -19.74
CA ASN A 77 18.52 -9.63 -20.03
C ASN A 77 18.49 -11.18 -20.04
N ALA A 78 17.33 -11.81 -20.25
CA ALA A 78 17.27 -13.27 -20.22
C ALA A 78 17.89 -13.86 -21.50
N SER A 79 18.79 -14.83 -21.36
CA SER A 79 19.25 -15.59 -22.53
C SER A 79 18.10 -16.42 -23.14
N ALA A 80 18.25 -16.87 -24.39
CA ALA A 80 17.23 -17.67 -25.07
C ALA A 80 16.86 -18.94 -24.29
N ASN A 81 17.84 -19.56 -23.60
CA ASN A 81 17.60 -20.73 -22.77
C ASN A 81 16.78 -20.40 -21.54
N ILE A 82 17.04 -19.26 -20.87
CA ILE A 82 16.29 -18.83 -19.68
C ILE A 82 14.87 -18.40 -20.06
N THR A 83 14.73 -17.65 -21.17
CA THR A 83 13.46 -17.16 -21.70
C THR A 83 12.43 -18.27 -21.86
N ARG A 84 12.84 -19.42 -22.41
CA ARG A 84 11.98 -20.58 -22.64
C ARG A 84 11.41 -21.20 -21.36
N VAL A 85 12.10 -21.07 -20.23
CA VAL A 85 11.70 -21.75 -18.98
C VAL A 85 10.99 -20.78 -18.02
N VAL A 86 11.35 -19.49 -18.08
CA VAL A 86 10.86 -18.45 -17.18
C VAL A 86 9.55 -17.82 -17.67
N SER A 87 9.18 -17.95 -18.94
CA SER A 87 7.87 -17.53 -19.44
C SER A 87 6.72 -18.25 -18.72
N GLY A 88 5.75 -17.51 -18.15
CA GLY A 88 4.56 -18.07 -17.53
C GLY A 88 3.87 -17.14 -16.51
N ASN A 89 2.82 -17.65 -15.86
CA ASN A 89 1.99 -16.89 -14.91
C ASN A 89 2.81 -16.27 -13.76
N GLY A 90 2.52 -15.02 -13.42
CA GLY A 90 3.15 -14.25 -12.32
C GLY A 90 4.27 -13.30 -12.76
N ILE A 91 4.86 -13.52 -13.93
CA ILE A 91 5.84 -12.60 -14.52
C ILE A 91 5.11 -11.73 -15.55
N SER A 92 5.04 -10.43 -15.28
CA SER A 92 4.17 -9.51 -15.99
C SER A 92 4.90 -8.84 -17.15
N GLY A 93 4.57 -9.27 -18.37
CA GLY A 93 4.98 -8.60 -19.61
C GLY A 93 6.04 -9.35 -20.42
N PRO A 94 6.37 -8.83 -21.62
CA PRO A 94 7.40 -9.41 -22.47
C PRO A 94 8.77 -9.35 -21.78
N ILE A 95 9.57 -10.40 -21.98
CA ILE A 95 10.99 -10.37 -21.61
C ILE A 95 11.69 -9.38 -22.54
N VAL A 96 12.25 -8.32 -21.96
CA VAL A 96 12.93 -7.26 -22.70
C VAL A 96 14.43 -7.49 -22.73
N ALA A 97 15.10 -6.90 -23.73
CA ALA A 97 16.51 -7.18 -23.99
C ALA A 97 17.42 -6.56 -22.92
N THR A 98 17.01 -5.43 -22.32
CA THR A 98 17.84 -4.68 -21.37
C THR A 98 17.09 -4.24 -20.11
N VAL A 99 17.83 -4.02 -19.01
CA VAL A 99 17.29 -3.38 -17.79
C VAL A 99 16.76 -1.98 -18.08
N ALA A 100 17.38 -1.24 -19.02
CA ALA A 100 16.93 0.09 -19.40
C ALA A 100 15.54 0.04 -20.06
N GLU A 101 15.32 -0.90 -20.98
CA GLU A 101 13.99 -1.16 -21.57
C GLU A 101 12.99 -1.62 -20.51
N ALA A 102 13.41 -2.46 -19.56
CA ALA A 102 12.53 -2.92 -18.49
C ALA A 102 12.10 -1.78 -17.58
N ARG A 103 13.02 -0.88 -17.21
CA ARG A 103 12.72 0.34 -16.45
C ARG A 103 11.82 1.27 -17.27
N ALA A 104 12.07 1.42 -18.57
CA ALA A 104 11.20 2.20 -19.45
C ALA A 104 9.78 1.61 -19.48
N THR A 105 9.66 0.29 -19.54
CA THR A 105 8.39 -0.45 -19.53
C THR A 105 7.68 -0.31 -18.17
N LEU A 106 8.43 -0.37 -17.07
CA LEU A 106 7.90 -0.14 -15.72
C LEU A 106 7.36 1.29 -15.55
N LYS A 107 7.99 2.26 -16.22
CA LYS A 107 7.60 3.68 -16.22
C LYS A 107 6.49 4.00 -17.23
N SER A 108 6.44 3.29 -18.36
CA SER A 108 5.48 3.53 -19.44
C SER A 108 4.17 2.79 -19.23
N LEU A 109 4.20 1.71 -18.46
CA LEU A 109 3.00 0.98 -18.11
C LEU A 109 2.27 1.71 -16.98
N PRO A 110 0.94 1.82 -17.05
CA PRO A 110 0.17 2.44 -15.99
C PRO A 110 0.48 1.74 -14.66
N SER A 111 0.85 2.48 -13.61
CA SER A 111 0.97 1.91 -12.25
C SER A 111 -0.29 1.07 -11.95
N PRO A 112 -0.23 -0.04 -11.20
CA PRO A 112 -1.43 -0.81 -10.88
C PRO A 112 -2.61 -0.05 -10.28
N ALA A 113 -2.36 1.13 -9.71
CA ALA A 113 -3.41 2.10 -9.37
C ALA A 113 -4.30 2.51 -10.58
N VAL A 114 -3.90 2.17 -11.81
CA VAL A 114 -4.56 2.56 -13.08
C VAL A 114 -5.27 1.38 -13.76
N LEU A 115 -5.30 0.19 -13.15
CA LEU A 115 -6.14 -0.90 -13.69
C LEU A 115 -7.64 -0.73 -13.35
N ASN A 116 -7.98 0.24 -12.50
CA ASN A 116 -9.35 0.70 -12.29
C ASN A 116 -9.59 2.03 -13.03
N GLY A 117 -9.61 1.97 -14.37
CA GLY A 117 -10.41 2.88 -15.20
C GLY A 117 -9.88 4.29 -15.51
N ALA A 118 -9.60 4.50 -16.81
CA ALA A 118 -9.58 5.75 -17.58
C ALA A 118 -8.36 6.72 -17.46
N ASP A 119 -7.84 7.05 -18.65
CA ASP A 119 -7.02 8.23 -19.04
C ASP A 119 -5.49 8.22 -18.82
N SER A 120 -4.81 7.52 -19.74
CA SER A 120 -3.34 7.39 -19.83
C SER A 120 -2.59 8.48 -20.61
N GLU A 121 -3.02 9.75 -20.59
CA GLU A 121 -2.23 10.85 -21.19
C GLU A 121 -1.60 11.84 -20.18
N ARG A 122 -1.79 11.64 -18.86
CA ARG A 122 -1.31 12.58 -17.81
C ARG A 122 0.02 12.23 -17.13
N GLY A 123 0.75 11.22 -17.60
CA GLY A 123 1.90 10.64 -16.89
C GLY A 123 3.25 11.37 -16.99
N GLN A 124 3.44 12.28 -17.95
CA GLN A 124 4.78 12.84 -18.24
C GLN A 124 5.01 14.31 -17.83
N ARG A 125 4.11 14.91 -17.03
CA ARG A 125 4.27 16.30 -16.53
C ARG A 125 4.60 16.45 -15.03
N ARG A 126 4.94 15.38 -14.30
CA ARG A 126 5.07 15.44 -12.82
C ARG A 126 6.50 15.25 -12.28
N ALA A 127 7.46 15.94 -12.87
CA ALA A 127 8.77 16.13 -12.23
C ALA A 127 8.98 17.56 -11.69
N ASP A 128 8.04 18.51 -11.90
CA ASP A 128 8.26 19.91 -11.49
C ASP A 128 6.99 20.70 -11.11
N GLY A 129 5.96 20.03 -10.60
CA GLY A 129 4.73 20.72 -10.19
C GLY A 129 3.96 19.93 -9.14
N SER A 130 3.73 20.58 -7.99
CA SER A 130 2.79 20.22 -6.92
C SER A 130 1.76 19.14 -7.29
N SER A 131 1.68 18.05 -6.52
CA SER A 131 0.43 17.28 -6.46
C SER A 131 -0.69 18.26 -6.16
N ARG A 132 -1.59 18.50 -7.12
CA ARG A 132 -2.70 19.47 -6.99
C ARG A 132 -3.84 18.93 -6.13
N TYR A 133 -3.78 17.65 -5.79
CA TYR A 133 -4.84 16.98 -5.04
C TYR A 133 -4.54 17.09 -3.54
N PRO A 134 -5.49 17.57 -2.72
CA PRO A 134 -5.38 17.47 -1.28
C PRO A 134 -5.18 16.01 -0.84
N VAL A 135 -4.32 15.86 0.15
CA VAL A 135 -3.96 14.56 0.72
C VAL A 135 -4.53 14.47 2.12
N VAL A 136 -5.30 13.41 2.37
CA VAL A 136 -5.88 13.10 3.68
C VAL A 136 -5.20 11.84 4.21
N ILE A 137 -4.62 11.92 5.40
CA ILE A 137 -4.03 10.75 6.07
C ILE A 137 -4.98 10.29 7.17
N ALA A 138 -5.36 9.02 7.17
CA ALA A 138 -5.92 8.34 8.33
C ALA A 138 -4.80 7.59 9.05
N GLY A 139 -4.38 8.10 10.21
CA GLY A 139 -3.38 7.45 11.06
C GLY A 139 -4.03 6.35 11.90
N LEU A 140 -3.62 5.11 11.66
CA LEU A 140 -4.19 3.92 12.28
C LEU A 140 -3.24 3.39 13.35
N LEU A 141 -3.74 3.22 14.57
CA LEU A 141 -2.95 2.90 15.76
C LEU A 141 -3.12 1.43 16.18
N GLY A 142 -3.90 0.66 15.43
CA GLY A 142 -4.23 -0.73 15.75
C GLY A 142 -5.34 -0.87 16.78
N SER A 143 -6.12 0.18 17.00
CA SER A 143 -7.25 0.20 17.93
C SER A 143 -8.59 0.07 17.20
N GLU A 144 -9.66 -0.24 17.94
CA GLU A 144 -11.03 -0.22 17.38
C GLU A 144 -11.48 1.18 16.95
N ALA A 145 -10.87 2.24 17.51
CA ALA A 145 -11.17 3.62 17.14
C ALA A 145 -10.72 3.95 15.71
N ASP A 146 -9.80 3.17 15.13
CA ASP A 146 -9.26 3.38 13.77
C ASP A 146 -10.39 3.46 12.71
N ALA A 147 -11.48 2.71 12.89
CA ALA A 147 -12.65 2.75 12.00
C ALA A 147 -13.25 4.17 11.89
N HIS A 148 -13.26 4.93 12.99
CA HIS A 148 -13.73 6.31 12.98
C HIS A 148 -12.74 7.27 12.34
N ALA A 149 -11.42 7.04 12.49
CA ALA A 149 -10.42 7.84 11.79
C ALA A 149 -10.61 7.70 10.29
N VAL A 150 -10.79 6.47 9.80
CA VAL A 150 -11.08 6.15 8.40
C VAL A 150 -12.38 6.80 7.94
N ALA A 151 -13.47 6.67 8.71
CA ALA A 151 -14.75 7.26 8.33
C ALA A 151 -14.71 8.80 8.26
N VAL A 152 -14.00 9.45 9.19
CA VAL A 152 -13.79 10.91 9.18
C VAL A 152 -12.91 11.31 7.98
N ALA A 153 -11.81 10.61 7.75
CA ALA A 153 -10.92 10.85 6.62
C ALA A 153 -11.65 10.72 5.28
N CYS A 154 -12.50 9.70 5.12
CA CYS A 154 -13.30 9.54 3.92
C CYS A 154 -14.30 10.68 3.73
N ARG A 155 -15.00 11.12 4.80
CA ARG A 155 -15.90 12.29 4.71
C ARG A 155 -15.16 13.57 4.32
N LEU A 156 -13.96 13.79 4.85
CA LEU A 156 -13.12 14.94 4.48
C LEU A 156 -12.71 14.84 3.02
N ALA A 157 -12.23 13.67 2.59
CA ALA A 157 -11.87 13.42 1.20
C ALA A 157 -13.04 13.66 0.24
N GLY A 158 -14.25 13.24 0.59
CA GLY A 158 -15.47 13.47 -0.19
C GLY A 158 -16.04 14.89 -0.11
N SER A 159 -15.68 15.67 0.91
CA SER A 159 -16.09 17.08 1.05
C SER A 159 -15.25 18.04 0.21
N ILE A 160 -14.10 17.59 -0.25
CA ILE A 160 -13.24 18.35 -1.16
C ILE A 160 -13.96 18.44 -2.51
N PRO A 161 -14.22 19.66 -3.03
CA PRO A 161 -14.95 19.85 -4.27
C PRO A 161 -14.33 19.05 -5.42
N SER A 162 -15.15 18.26 -6.12
CA SER A 162 -14.69 17.54 -7.29
C SER A 162 -14.40 18.52 -8.45
N ASP A 163 -13.36 18.23 -9.21
CA ASP A 163 -13.07 18.90 -10.47
C ASP A 163 -14.05 18.29 -11.48
N THR A 164 -15.21 18.96 -11.58
CA THR A 164 -16.38 18.50 -12.34
C THR A 164 -16.09 18.24 -13.81
N GLU A 165 -14.98 18.75 -14.34
CA GLU A 165 -14.62 18.58 -15.75
C GLU A 165 -13.96 17.22 -16.06
N THR A 166 -13.35 16.55 -15.07
CA THR A 166 -12.51 15.37 -15.33
C THR A 166 -13.02 14.08 -14.71
N GLY A 167 -13.91 14.15 -13.71
CA GLY A 167 -14.41 12.96 -13.02
C GLY A 167 -13.34 12.18 -12.24
N GLU A 168 -12.10 12.67 -12.17
CA GLU A 168 -11.02 12.07 -11.40
C GLU A 168 -11.23 12.32 -9.89
N PRO A 169 -10.85 11.36 -9.02
CA PRO A 169 -10.86 11.56 -7.58
C PRO A 169 -9.93 12.74 -7.22
N VAL A 170 -10.50 13.76 -6.58
CA VAL A 170 -9.76 15.01 -6.27
C VAL A 170 -8.94 14.91 -4.99
N ALA A 171 -9.21 13.92 -4.16
CA ALA A 171 -8.47 13.70 -2.93
C ALA A 171 -7.75 12.34 -2.96
N ARG A 172 -6.54 12.32 -2.42
CA ARG A 172 -5.84 11.06 -2.09
C ARG A 172 -5.98 10.77 -0.62
N MET A 173 -6.38 9.56 -0.30
CA MET A 173 -6.54 9.11 1.08
C MET A 173 -5.48 8.06 1.40
N HIS A 174 -4.57 8.38 2.31
CA HIS A 174 -3.57 7.45 2.80
C HIS A 174 -4.05 6.79 4.10
N LEU A 175 -4.19 5.48 4.09
CA LEU A 175 -4.38 4.65 5.28
C LEU A 175 -2.99 4.24 5.80
N ALA A 176 -2.53 4.93 6.84
CA ALA A 176 -1.18 4.75 7.39
C ALA A 176 -1.23 4.02 8.73
N HIS A 177 -0.86 2.74 8.75
CA HIS A 177 -0.80 1.95 9.98
C HIS A 177 0.56 2.07 10.65
N VAL A 178 0.57 2.57 11.89
CA VAL A 178 1.80 2.77 12.66
C VAL A 178 2.11 1.51 13.45
N LEU A 179 3.19 0.82 13.07
CA LEU A 179 3.67 -0.38 13.75
C LEU A 179 4.85 -0.02 14.67
N ILE A 180 4.59 0.03 15.98
CA ILE A 180 5.61 0.34 16.98
C ILE A 180 6.56 -0.85 17.15
N VAL A 181 7.83 -0.63 16.81
CA VAL A 181 8.92 -1.61 16.97
C VAL A 181 9.56 -1.41 18.35
N PRO A 182 9.62 -2.45 19.19
CA PRO A 182 10.30 -2.39 20.48
C PRO A 182 11.75 -1.93 20.36
N ARG A 183 12.22 -1.11 21.31
CA ARG A 183 13.56 -0.50 21.26
C ARG A 183 14.69 -1.52 21.38
N ASP A 184 14.43 -2.66 21.99
CA ASP A 184 15.34 -3.80 22.13
C ASP A 184 15.46 -4.64 20.83
N ARG A 185 14.63 -4.36 19.81
CA ARG A 185 14.66 -5.03 18.52
C ARG A 185 15.18 -4.13 17.40
N SER A 186 15.72 -4.77 16.37
CA SER A 186 16.02 -4.09 15.10
C SER A 186 14.73 -3.56 14.48
N LEU A 187 14.79 -2.40 13.83
CA LEU A 187 13.63 -1.80 13.15
C LEU A 187 13.02 -2.75 12.11
N LEU A 188 13.85 -3.62 11.52
CA LEU A 188 13.47 -4.60 10.50
C LEU A 188 13.13 -5.99 11.08
N ALA A 189 13.10 -6.17 12.40
CA ALA A 189 12.80 -7.46 13.01
C ALA A 189 11.36 -7.89 12.66
N PRO A 190 11.09 -9.16 12.33
CA PRO A 190 9.72 -9.62 12.11
C PRO A 190 8.86 -9.36 13.35
N LEU A 191 7.63 -8.90 13.14
CA LEU A 191 6.66 -8.62 14.20
C LEU A 191 5.35 -9.36 13.91
N ASP A 192 4.84 -10.09 14.91
CA ASP A 192 3.57 -10.84 14.77
C ASP A 192 2.39 -9.91 14.47
N ALA A 193 2.46 -8.66 14.94
CA ALA A 193 1.46 -7.63 14.68
C ALA A 193 1.41 -7.18 13.21
N GLU A 194 2.41 -7.49 12.38
CA GLU A 194 2.49 -7.07 10.97
C GLU A 194 1.39 -7.72 10.11
N GLU A 195 1.11 -9.02 10.31
CA GLU A 195 0.02 -9.70 9.61
C GLU A 195 -1.35 -9.11 9.99
N SER A 196 -1.54 -8.80 11.26
CA SER A 196 -2.75 -8.15 11.77
C SER A 196 -2.91 -6.72 11.23
N ALA A 197 -1.81 -5.99 11.05
CA ALA A 197 -1.80 -4.66 10.45
C ALA A 197 -2.21 -4.70 8.97
N VAL A 198 -1.64 -5.63 8.19
CA VAL A 198 -2.02 -5.85 6.78
C VAL A 198 -3.50 -6.17 6.68
N LYS A 199 -3.98 -7.14 7.47
CA LYS A 199 -5.40 -7.53 7.46
C LYS A 199 -6.33 -6.35 7.76
N ARG A 200 -6.00 -5.52 8.76
CA ARG A 200 -6.76 -4.31 9.09
C ARG A 200 -6.76 -3.29 7.97
N LEU A 201 -5.60 -3.00 7.37
CA LEU A 201 -5.50 -2.08 6.24
C LEU A 201 -6.35 -2.55 5.05
N THR A 202 -6.28 -3.84 4.72
CA THR A 202 -7.11 -4.43 3.68
C THR A 202 -8.60 -4.27 4.00
N GLN A 203 -9.02 -4.57 5.24
CA GLN A 203 -10.41 -4.40 5.67
C GLN A 203 -10.89 -2.95 5.55
N PHE A 204 -10.09 -1.98 5.99
CA PHE A 204 -10.44 -0.57 5.90
C PHE A 204 -10.46 -0.07 4.46
N ALA A 205 -9.52 -0.49 3.61
CA ALA A 205 -9.54 -0.14 2.19
C ALA A 205 -10.83 -0.62 1.52
N PHE A 206 -11.21 -1.89 1.74
CA PHE A 206 -12.48 -2.42 1.24
C PHE A 206 -13.70 -1.66 1.78
N ALA A 207 -13.73 -1.33 3.08
CA ALA A 207 -14.85 -0.58 3.66
C ALA A 207 -14.97 0.85 3.10
N VAL A 208 -13.84 1.48 2.75
CA VAL A 208 -13.81 2.81 2.13
C VAL A 208 -14.34 2.74 0.69
N GLU A 209 -13.91 1.72 -0.07
CA GLU A 209 -14.39 1.49 -1.45
C GLU A 209 -15.90 1.16 -1.48
N ASP A 210 -16.35 0.21 -0.66
CA ASP A 210 -17.75 -0.20 -0.57
C ASP A 210 -18.66 0.93 -0.04
N GLY A 211 -18.12 1.76 0.87
CA GLY A 211 -18.78 2.94 1.39
C GLY A 211 -18.94 4.09 0.38
N GLY A 212 -18.49 3.92 -0.87
CA GLY A 212 -18.62 4.91 -1.94
C GLY A 212 -17.69 6.10 -1.78
N CYS A 213 -16.56 5.94 -1.08
CA CYS A 213 -15.58 7.01 -0.95
C CYS A 213 -14.95 7.33 -2.31
N VAL A 214 -15.05 8.58 -2.75
CA VAL A 214 -14.53 9.02 -4.06
C VAL A 214 -13.04 9.38 -4.00
N ALA A 215 -12.31 8.86 -3.01
CA ALA A 215 -10.89 9.14 -2.82
C ALA A 215 -10.03 8.03 -3.44
N ASP A 216 -8.87 8.38 -3.99
CA ASP A 216 -7.84 7.41 -4.36
C ASP A 216 -7.18 6.89 -3.07
N VAL A 217 -7.46 5.63 -2.71
CA VAL A 217 -7.05 5.03 -1.43
C VAL A 217 -5.70 4.35 -1.57
N ILE A 218 -4.73 4.76 -0.74
CA ILE A 218 -3.38 4.21 -0.69
C ILE A 218 -3.16 3.63 0.71
N THR A 219 -2.73 2.37 0.81
CA THR A 219 -2.42 1.73 2.10
C THR A 219 -0.92 1.63 2.33
N GLN A 220 -0.48 1.85 3.57
CA GLN A 220 0.94 1.73 3.95
C GLN A 220 1.10 1.35 5.42
N ILE A 221 2.19 0.63 5.72
CA ILE A 221 2.61 0.27 7.08
C ILE A 221 3.90 0.99 7.37
N GLU A 222 3.89 1.80 8.42
CA GLU A 222 5.07 2.54 8.88
C GLU A 222 5.65 1.89 10.13
N ARG A 223 6.91 1.47 10.05
CA ARG A 223 7.62 0.86 11.17
C ARG A 223 8.41 1.94 11.91
N THR A 224 8.07 2.18 13.17
CA THR A 224 8.68 3.27 13.93
C THR A 224 8.89 2.90 15.39
N ARG A 225 9.75 3.65 16.08
CA ARG A 225 9.85 3.63 17.55
C ARG A 225 9.00 4.69 18.22
N ASP A 226 8.57 5.68 17.44
CA ASP A 226 7.78 6.83 17.88
C ASP A 226 6.73 7.12 16.82
N GLY A 227 5.47 6.80 17.14
CA GLY A 227 4.36 6.99 16.22
C GLY A 227 4.09 8.45 15.90
N GLY A 228 4.39 9.36 16.83
CA GLY A 228 4.08 10.78 16.68
C GLY A 228 5.06 11.45 15.71
N VAL A 229 6.34 11.12 15.85
CA VAL A 229 7.39 11.53 14.90
C VAL A 229 7.09 11.00 13.51
N CYS A 230 6.81 9.69 13.39
CA CYS A 230 6.53 9.04 12.11
C CYS A 230 5.35 9.66 11.37
N LEU A 231 4.22 9.87 12.05
CA LEU A 231 3.03 10.48 11.43
C LEU A 231 3.27 11.95 11.04
N THR A 232 4.07 12.69 11.81
CA THR A 232 4.45 14.07 11.50
C THR A 232 5.34 14.15 10.26
N GLU A 233 6.35 13.28 10.17
CA GLU A 233 7.25 13.19 9.02
C GLU A 233 6.47 12.79 7.77
N LEU A 234 5.63 11.76 7.87
CA LEU A 234 4.78 11.30 6.79
C LEU A 234 3.84 12.39 6.28
N ALA A 235 3.22 13.15 7.18
CA ALA A 235 2.39 14.30 6.81
C ALA A 235 3.18 15.37 6.04
N GLY A 236 4.44 15.61 6.41
CA GLY A 236 5.33 16.53 5.70
C GLY A 236 5.75 16.01 4.32
N GLU A 237 6.17 14.75 4.23
CA GLU A 237 6.60 14.09 3.00
C GLU A 237 5.49 14.06 1.95
N LEU A 238 4.28 13.70 2.38
CA LEU A 238 3.10 13.64 1.51
C LEU A 238 2.44 15.00 1.30
N ARG A 239 2.90 16.05 1.98
CA ARG A 239 2.27 17.38 2.02
C ARG A 239 0.77 17.27 2.32
N ALA A 240 0.46 16.53 3.39
CA ALA A 240 -0.90 16.29 3.82
C ALA A 240 -1.66 17.60 4.03
N THR A 241 -2.91 17.63 3.61
CA THR A 241 -3.86 18.70 3.96
C THR A 241 -4.46 18.41 5.33
N PHE A 242 -4.85 17.16 5.54
CA PHE A 242 -5.43 16.69 6.79
C PHE A 242 -4.73 15.44 7.29
N LEU A 243 -4.55 15.34 8.60
CA LEU A 243 -4.19 14.12 9.29
C LEU A 243 -5.26 13.81 10.35
N VAL A 244 -5.87 12.65 10.24
CA VAL A 244 -6.98 12.22 11.09
C VAL A 244 -6.51 11.10 12.00
N LEU A 245 -6.72 11.27 13.30
CA LEU A 245 -6.51 10.27 14.33
C LEU A 245 -7.83 10.00 15.07
N ALA A 246 -7.98 8.79 15.58
CA ALA A 246 -9.06 8.46 16.49
C ALA A 246 -8.51 7.79 17.74
N LEU A 247 -8.99 8.23 18.89
CA LEU A 247 -8.62 7.72 20.20
C LEU A 247 -9.88 7.19 20.89
N GLY A 248 -9.83 5.94 21.35
CA GLY A 248 -10.88 5.40 22.20
C GLY A 248 -10.95 6.12 23.55
N THR A 249 -12.08 6.03 24.25
CA THR A 249 -12.20 6.52 25.64
C THR A 249 -11.16 5.93 26.59
N ASN A 250 -10.72 4.71 26.29
CA ASN A 250 -9.72 3.95 27.04
C ASN A 250 -8.33 4.00 26.39
N ALA A 251 -8.07 5.00 25.53
CA ALA A 251 -6.76 5.18 24.89
C ALA A 251 -5.65 5.24 25.95
N SER A 252 -4.52 4.60 25.66
CA SER A 252 -3.38 4.56 26.58
C SER A 252 -2.78 5.96 26.76
N SER A 253 -2.02 6.17 27.84
CA SER A 253 -1.28 7.43 28.00
C SER A 253 -0.28 7.66 26.87
N GLU A 254 0.23 6.58 26.26
CA GLU A 254 1.14 6.64 25.11
C GLU A 254 0.40 7.16 23.86
N ASP A 255 -0.77 6.62 23.54
CA ASP A 255 -1.58 7.07 22.39
C ASP A 255 -1.98 8.54 22.52
N VAL A 256 -2.36 8.96 23.73
CA VAL A 256 -2.71 10.36 24.03
C VAL A 256 -1.49 11.28 23.88
N SER A 257 -0.33 10.84 24.36
CA SER A 257 0.92 11.61 24.26
C SER A 257 1.38 11.74 22.80
N MET A 258 1.25 10.66 22.04
CA MET A 258 1.53 10.64 20.61
C MET A 258 0.58 11.55 19.84
N ALA A 259 -0.74 11.46 20.06
CA ALA A 259 -1.69 12.34 19.39
C ALA A 259 -1.44 13.82 19.72
N ARG A 260 -1.09 14.13 20.97
CA ARG A 260 -0.66 15.48 21.37
C ARG A 260 0.57 15.93 20.59
N TYR A 261 1.59 15.08 20.49
CA TYR A 261 2.79 15.38 19.72
C TYR A 261 2.45 15.69 18.25
N VAL A 262 1.59 14.89 17.62
CA VAL A 262 1.17 15.11 16.23
C VAL A 262 0.41 16.43 16.08
N VAL A 263 -0.53 16.75 16.98
CA VAL A 263 -1.25 18.03 16.97
C VAL A 263 -0.30 19.22 17.08
N GLU A 264 0.75 19.11 17.89
CA GLU A 264 1.71 20.20 18.11
C GLU A 264 2.73 20.37 16.98
N ARG A 265 2.99 19.32 16.17
CA ARG A 265 4.13 19.28 15.26
C ARG A 265 3.78 19.03 13.79
N ALA A 266 2.62 18.47 13.49
CA ALA A 266 2.25 18.16 12.11
C ALA A 266 2.17 19.44 11.25
N PRO A 267 2.69 19.42 10.01
CA PRO A 267 2.65 20.58 9.11
C PRO A 267 1.29 20.74 8.40
N CYS A 268 0.23 20.12 8.93
CA CYS A 268 -1.10 20.03 8.33
C CYS A 268 -2.19 20.16 9.39
N GLU A 269 -3.45 20.24 8.97
CA GLU A 269 -4.56 20.28 9.91
C GLU A 269 -4.77 18.89 10.54
N VAL A 270 -4.73 18.83 11.88
CA VAL A 270 -4.87 17.58 12.62
C VAL A 270 -6.25 17.49 13.25
N ILE A 271 -6.95 16.40 12.94
CA ILE A 271 -8.28 16.10 13.51
C ILE A 271 -8.13 14.89 14.42
N VAL A 272 -8.38 15.10 15.72
CA VAL A 272 -8.37 14.02 16.72
C VAL A 272 -9.79 13.74 17.16
N ASN A 273 -10.34 12.60 16.77
CA ASN A 273 -11.66 12.17 17.18
C ASN A 273 -11.57 11.33 18.46
N ARG A 274 -12.36 11.67 19.49
CA ARG A 274 -12.45 10.87 20.70
C ARG A 274 -13.74 10.04 20.68
N VAL A 275 -13.60 8.73 20.61
CA VAL A 275 -14.71 7.80 20.38
C VAL A 275 -15.05 7.06 21.67
N ARG A 276 -16.35 7.02 22.03
CA ARG A 276 -16.85 6.11 23.05
C ARG A 276 -17.06 4.74 22.42
N LEU A 277 -16.40 3.72 22.96
CA LEU A 277 -16.50 2.35 22.42
C LEU A 277 -17.93 1.78 22.50
N SER A 278 -18.77 2.29 23.42
CA SER A 278 -20.20 1.96 23.48
C SER A 278 -20.95 2.33 22.20
N ASP A 279 -20.51 3.37 21.52
CA ASP A 279 -21.21 3.93 20.35
C ASP A 279 -20.89 3.11 19.08
N LEU A 280 -19.86 2.26 19.13
CA LEU A 280 -19.51 1.31 18.06
C LEU A 280 -20.46 0.11 18.00
N GLN A 281 -21.08 -0.28 19.12
CA GLN A 281 -21.94 -1.47 19.19
C GLN A 281 -23.41 -1.18 18.83
N GLY A 282 -23.84 0.08 18.85
CA GLY A 282 -25.24 0.48 18.60
C GLY A 282 -25.59 0.73 17.13
N GLY A 283 -24.65 0.62 16.20
CA GLY A 283 -24.85 0.98 14.79
C GLY A 283 -25.57 -0.08 13.93
N ASP A 284 -25.66 -1.33 14.40
CA ASP A 284 -26.16 -2.46 13.59
C ASP A 284 -27.66 -2.74 13.81
N GLU A 285 -28.27 -2.22 14.89
CA GLU A 285 -29.69 -2.47 15.20
C GLU A 285 -30.67 -1.44 14.59
N ALA A 286 -30.18 -0.31 14.05
CA ALA A 286 -31.05 0.76 13.55
C ALA A 286 -31.60 0.53 12.12
N VAL A 287 -31.17 -0.52 11.41
CA VAL A 287 -31.57 -0.77 10.01
C VAL A 287 -32.74 -1.76 9.88
N THR A 288 -33.14 -2.47 10.94
CA THR A 288 -34.21 -3.50 10.86
C THR A 288 -35.55 -3.08 11.45
N SER A 289 -35.67 -1.96 12.17
CA SER A 289 -36.93 -1.53 12.79
C SER A 289 -37.77 -0.56 11.93
N GLY A 290 -37.79 -0.77 10.62
CA GLY A 290 -38.40 0.15 9.65
C GLY A 290 -39.40 -0.47 8.68
N LYS A 291 -40.08 -1.58 9.01
CA LYS A 291 -41.22 -2.10 8.22
C LYS A 291 -42.24 -2.81 9.11
N GLU A 292 -43.07 -2.04 9.81
CA GLU A 292 -44.44 -2.45 10.13
C GLU A 292 -45.27 -1.23 10.52
N GLN A 293 -45.87 -0.57 9.52
CA GLN A 293 -47.03 0.28 9.73
C GLN A 293 -48.15 -0.15 8.79
N LYS A 294 -49.11 -0.85 9.41
CA LYS A 294 -50.56 -0.91 9.17
C LYS A 294 -51.10 -0.10 7.99
N HIS A 295 -51.82 -0.79 7.11
CA HIS A 295 -53.06 -0.26 6.54
C HIS A 295 -54.20 -1.24 6.86
N ASP A 296 -54.98 -0.89 7.88
CA ASP A 296 -56.39 -1.28 8.00
C ASP A 296 -57.21 -0.04 7.64
N HIS A 297 -57.96 -0.11 6.53
CA HIS A 297 -59.23 0.58 6.30
C HIS A 297 -59.99 -0.14 5.17
#